data_AF-A0AAU9PC37-F1
#
_entry.id   AF-A0AAU9PC37-F1
#
_cell.length_a   1.000
_cell.length_b   1.000
_cell.length_c   1.000
_cell.angle_alpha   90.00
_cell.angle_beta   90.00
_cell.angle_gamma   90.00
#
_symmetry.space_group_name_H-M   'P 1'
#
loop_
_entity.id
_entity.type
_entity.pdbx_description
1 polymer ?
#
loop_
_entity_poly.entity_id
_entity_poly.type
_entity_poly.pdbx_seq_one_letter_code
_entity_poly.pdbx_strand_id
1 'polypeptide(L)'
;MPKNKGKGGKNRKRGKNEADDEKRELVFKEDGQEYAQVLRMLGNGRCESMCIDGTKRLSHIRGKMHKKVWIAAGDIILVGLRDYQDDKADVILKYMPDEARMALVMIISSLKTKISTKSRFSNCDGMNKIESEGSWEKLMGQFYALCCELVVEQS
;
A
#
# COMPACT_ATOMS: atom_id res chain seq x y z
N MET A 1 49.16 35.70 10.53
CA MET A 1 47.81 35.41 11.05
C MET A 1 46.97 34.76 9.96
N PRO A 2 46.60 33.47 10.07
CA PRO A 2 45.80 32.78 9.05
C PRO A 2 44.31 33.14 9.18
N LYS A 3 43.70 33.63 8.11
CA LYS A 3 42.25 33.87 8.04
C LYS A 3 41.50 32.54 8.14
N ASN A 4 40.79 32.33 9.25
CA ASN A 4 39.97 31.15 9.49
C ASN A 4 38.83 31.09 8.46
N LYS A 5 38.98 30.27 7.40
CA LYS A 5 37.88 29.92 6.49
C LYS A 5 36.91 29.01 7.24
N GLY A 6 36.07 29.61 8.09
CA GLY A 6 34.98 28.93 8.79
C GLY A 6 33.90 28.47 7.82
N LYS A 7 34.10 27.35 7.12
CA LYS A 7 33.01 26.58 6.51
C LYS A 7 32.46 25.59 7.54
N GLY A 8 31.80 26.14 8.56
CA GLY A 8 31.27 25.36 9.70
C GLY A 8 30.05 26.03 10.34
N GLY A 9 29.09 26.50 9.54
CA GLY A 9 27.80 26.93 10.07
C GLY A 9 26.97 25.73 10.52
N LYS A 10 26.30 25.83 11.68
CA LYS A 10 25.44 24.80 12.28
C LYS A 10 24.23 24.37 11.42
N ASN A 11 24.06 24.96 10.24
CA ASN A 11 23.06 24.61 9.22
C ASN A 11 23.72 24.11 7.93
N ARG A 12 24.83 23.34 8.02
CA ARG A 12 25.37 22.65 6.86
C ARG A 12 24.35 21.59 6.41
N LYS A 13 23.59 21.96 5.38
CA LYS A 13 22.61 21.15 4.63
C LYS A 13 23.03 19.68 4.56
N ARG A 14 22.54 18.87 5.50
CA ARG A 14 22.58 17.39 5.44
C ARG A 14 21.44 16.95 4.50
N GLY A 15 21.60 17.25 3.22
CA GLY A 15 20.81 16.61 2.18
C GLY A 15 21.63 15.47 1.64
N LYS A 16 21.53 14.27 2.22
CA LYS A 16 21.94 13.06 1.51
C LYS A 16 20.78 12.80 0.54
N ASN A 17 20.87 13.39 -0.65
CA ASN A 17 19.91 13.19 -1.72
C ASN A 17 20.14 11.76 -2.24
N GLU A 18 19.61 10.78 -1.52
CA GLU A 18 19.53 9.41 -2.01
C GLU A 18 18.45 9.46 -3.08
N ALA A 19 18.88 9.53 -4.34
CA ALA A 19 18.05 9.32 -5.51
C ALA A 19 17.51 7.88 -5.42
N ASP A 20 16.38 7.74 -4.74
CA ASP A 20 15.71 6.48 -4.42
C ASP A 20 14.64 6.16 -5.49
N ASP A 21 14.73 6.84 -6.64
CA ASP A 21 13.88 6.69 -7.84
C ASP A 21 14.48 5.70 -8.86
N GLU A 22 15.63 5.08 -8.55
CA GLU A 22 16.13 3.96 -9.36
C GLU A 22 15.29 2.72 -9.06
N LYS A 23 14.42 2.39 -10.02
CA LYS A 23 13.66 1.16 -10.24
C LYS A 23 14.04 0.04 -9.25
N ARG A 24 13.37 0.03 -8.10
CA ARG A 24 13.61 -0.96 -7.05
C ARG A 24 12.99 -2.30 -7.44
N GLU A 25 13.58 -3.37 -6.93
CA GLU A 25 12.97 -4.69 -7.04
C GLU A 25 11.67 -4.72 -6.24
N LEU A 26 10.64 -5.34 -6.82
CA LEU A 26 9.33 -5.47 -6.20
C LEU A 26 9.45 -6.32 -4.94
N VAL A 27 9.23 -5.71 -3.77
CA VAL A 27 9.22 -6.44 -2.49
C VAL A 27 7.88 -7.12 -2.33
N PHE A 28 7.89 -8.45 -2.23
CA PHE A 28 6.72 -9.25 -1.93
C PHE A 28 6.46 -9.31 -0.42
N LYS A 29 5.21 -9.62 -0.04
CA LYS A 29 4.89 -9.87 1.36
C LYS A 29 5.60 -11.12 1.86
N GLU A 30 6.05 -11.05 3.10
CA GLU A 30 6.59 -12.18 3.87
C GLU A 30 5.64 -12.53 5.02
N ASP A 31 5.92 -13.62 5.74
CA ASP A 31 5.15 -14.02 6.90
C ASP A 31 5.13 -12.90 7.97
N GLY A 32 3.93 -12.53 8.42
CA GLY A 32 3.71 -11.41 9.34
C GLY A 32 3.54 -10.05 8.65
N GLN A 33 3.50 -10.01 7.31
CA GLN A 33 3.22 -8.80 6.54
C GLN A 33 1.99 -8.99 5.64
N GLU A 34 1.20 -7.94 5.50
CA GLU A 34 0.01 -7.95 4.65
C GLU A 34 -0.09 -6.66 3.83
N TYR A 35 -0.72 -6.75 2.66
CA TYR A 35 -1.00 -5.55 1.86
C TYR A 35 -2.23 -4.83 2.41
N ALA A 36 -2.21 -3.51 2.33
CA ALA A 36 -3.34 -2.68 2.71
C ALA A 36 -3.49 -1.46 1.80
N GLN A 37 -4.71 -0.97 1.69
CA GLN A 37 -5.02 0.32 1.07
C GLN A 37 -5.26 1.36 2.16
N VAL A 38 -4.69 2.56 2.01
CA VAL A 38 -4.96 3.67 2.93
C VAL A 38 -6.35 4.23 2.66
N LEU A 39 -7.22 4.25 3.68
CA LEU A 39 -8.55 4.83 3.60
C LEU A 39 -8.53 6.33 3.88
N ARG A 40 -7.97 6.71 5.03
CA ARG A 40 -7.91 8.10 5.48
C ARG A 40 -6.69 8.36 6.35
N MET A 41 -6.23 9.61 6.37
CA MET A 41 -5.17 10.07 7.25
C MET A 41 -5.76 10.55 8.57
N LEU A 42 -5.22 10.06 9.70
CA LEU A 42 -5.67 10.44 11.05
C LEU A 42 -4.78 11.53 11.67
N GLY A 43 -3.63 11.81 11.06
CA GLY A 43 -2.64 12.77 11.56
C GLY A 43 -1.67 12.16 12.58
N ASN A 44 -0.71 12.96 13.07
CA ASN A 44 0.35 12.52 13.99
C ASN A 44 1.10 11.25 13.53
N GLY A 45 1.34 11.12 12.22
CA GLY A 45 1.97 9.93 11.63
C GLY A 45 1.12 8.65 11.63
N ARG A 46 -0.21 8.78 11.80
CA ARG A 46 -1.15 7.65 11.77
C ARG A 46 -2.09 7.74 10.57
N CYS A 47 -2.42 6.58 10.03
CA CYS A 47 -3.44 6.42 9.00
C CYS A 47 -4.34 5.23 9.33
N GLU A 48 -5.54 5.24 8.76
CA GLU A 48 -6.41 4.08 8.75
C GLU A 48 -6.21 3.33 7.44
N SER A 49 -5.97 2.04 7.51
CA SER A 49 -5.73 1.18 6.35
C SER A 49 -6.66 -0.03 6.35
N MET A 50 -7.19 -0.35 5.17
CA MET A 50 -7.95 -1.57 4.92
C MET A 50 -7.02 -2.66 4.40
N CYS A 51 -6.83 -3.71 5.20
CA CYS A 51 -6.04 -4.87 4.80
C CYS A 51 -6.82 -5.76 3.82
N ILE A 52 -6.11 -6.60 3.06
CA ILE A 52 -6.73 -7.60 2.18
C ILE A 52 -7.62 -8.58 2.96
N ASP A 53 -7.33 -8.80 4.23
CA ASP A 53 -8.15 -9.62 5.12
C ASP A 53 -9.54 -9.02 5.40
N GLY A 54 -9.84 -7.83 4.88
CA GLY A 54 -11.10 -7.10 5.09
C GLY A 54 -11.16 -6.32 6.40
N THR A 55 -10.16 -6.47 7.27
CA THR A 55 -10.10 -5.76 8.56
C THR A 55 -9.49 -4.37 8.41
N LYS A 56 -10.11 -3.38 9.07
CA LYS A 56 -9.58 -2.01 9.15
C LYS A 56 -8.64 -1.91 10.34
N ARG A 57 -7.40 -1.47 10.09
CA ARG A 57 -6.35 -1.35 11.10
C ARG A 57 -5.85 0.09 11.21
N LEU A 58 -5.42 0.45 12.42
CA LEU A 58 -4.72 1.69 12.69
C LEU A 58 -3.23 1.49 12.38
N SER A 59 -2.80 2.05 11.27
CA SER A 59 -1.43 1.94 10.77
C SER A 59 -0.58 3.11 11.27
N HIS A 60 0.59 2.78 11.82
CA HIS A 60 1.57 3.74 12.28
C HIS A 60 2.73 3.83 11.28
N ILE A 61 3.02 5.04 10.79
CA ILE A 61 4.05 5.24 9.77
C ILE A 61 5.43 5.17 10.43
N ARG A 62 6.32 4.32 9.91
CA ARG A 62 7.69 4.23 10.44
C ARG A 62 8.39 5.60 10.34
N GLY A 63 9.19 5.95 11.35
CA GLY A 63 9.93 7.22 11.37
C GLY A 63 10.92 7.37 10.20
N LYS A 64 11.43 6.25 9.65
CA LYS A 64 12.30 6.24 8.45
C LYS A 64 11.58 6.79 7.21
N MET A 65 10.25 6.69 7.16
CA MET A 65 9.44 7.07 6.00
C MET A 65 8.94 8.51 6.07
N HIS A 66 8.73 9.07 7.28
CA HIS A 66 8.15 10.41 7.49
C HIS A 66 8.81 11.56 6.69
N LYS A 67 10.09 11.46 6.35
CA LYS A 67 10.83 12.49 5.60
C LYS A 67 11.03 12.18 4.12
N LYS A 68 10.87 10.91 3.74
CA LYS A 68 11.20 10.41 2.40
C LYS A 68 9.97 10.20 1.54
N VAL A 69 8.88 9.69 2.12
CA VAL A 69 7.72 9.24 1.36
C VAL A 69 6.46 9.89 1.91
N TRP A 70 5.67 10.42 0.99
CA TRP A 70 4.38 11.03 1.26
C TRP A 70 3.28 9.98 1.04
N ILE A 71 2.42 9.80 2.03
CA ILE A 71 1.29 8.87 1.98
C ILE A 71 0.01 9.68 1.92
N ALA A 72 -0.83 9.35 0.96
CA ALA A 72 -2.18 9.89 0.80
C ALA A 72 -3.23 8.77 0.91
N ALA A 73 -4.51 9.16 0.97
CA ALA A 73 -5.61 8.21 0.86
C ALA A 73 -5.62 7.58 -0.55
N GLY A 74 -5.94 6.29 -0.64
CA GLY A 74 -5.94 5.51 -1.88
C GLY A 74 -4.61 4.82 -2.21
N ASP A 75 -3.52 5.18 -1.54
CA ASP A 75 -2.22 4.54 -1.74
C ASP A 75 -2.22 3.08 -1.25
N ILE A 76 -1.49 2.23 -1.98
CA ILE A 76 -1.24 0.83 -1.57
C ILE A 76 0.06 0.77 -0.77
N ILE A 77 -0.02 0.12 0.39
CA ILE A 77 1.07 0.01 1.35
C ILE A 77 1.27 -1.44 1.79
N LEU A 78 2.49 -1.73 2.22
CA LEU A 78 2.86 -2.96 2.91
C LEU A 78 2.84 -2.70 4.41
N VAL A 79 2.10 -3.52 5.13
CA VAL A 79 1.84 -3.38 6.56
C VAL A 79 2.41 -4.58 7.30
N GLY A 80 3.17 -4.34 8.37
CA GLY A 80 3.60 -5.38 9.30
C GLY A 80 2.58 -5.54 10.42
N LEU A 81 2.12 -6.77 10.62
CA LEU A 81 1.20 -7.11 11.69
C LEU A 81 1.95 -7.36 13.00
N ARG A 82 1.25 -7.26 14.12
CA ARG A 82 1.77 -7.55 15.46
C ARG A 82 0.97 -8.69 16.07
N ASP A 83 1.65 -9.72 16.53
CA ASP A 83 1.02 -10.96 17.04
C ASP A 83 0.10 -10.73 18.24
N TYR A 84 0.35 -9.65 19.01
CA TYR A 84 -0.39 -9.35 20.24
C TYR A 84 -1.55 -8.36 20.06
N GLN A 85 -1.61 -7.62 18.95
CA GLN A 85 -2.65 -6.61 18.73
C GLN A 85 -2.94 -6.45 17.25
N ASP A 86 -4.01 -7.10 16.79
CA ASP A 86 -4.43 -7.13 15.38
C ASP A 86 -4.96 -5.77 14.90
N ASP A 87 -5.57 -4.97 15.79
CA ASP A 87 -6.12 -3.65 15.44
C ASP A 87 -5.05 -2.62 15.03
N LYS A 88 -3.79 -2.87 15.36
CA LYS A 88 -2.68 -1.95 15.11
C LYS A 88 -1.65 -2.59 14.22
N ALA A 89 -1.10 -1.77 13.34
CA ALA A 89 -0.09 -2.24 12.42
C ALA A 89 0.96 -1.16 12.12
N ASP A 90 2.11 -1.57 11.61
CA ASP A 90 3.19 -0.65 11.24
C ASP A 90 3.37 -0.60 9.73
N VAL A 91 3.48 0.60 9.15
CA VAL A 91 3.72 0.75 7.71
C VAL A 91 5.18 0.48 7.41
N ILE A 92 5.42 -0.54 6.58
CA ILE A 92 6.73 -0.94 6.11
C ILE A 92 7.05 -0.13 4.84
N LEU A 93 6.33 -0.35 3.75
CA LEU A 93 6.67 0.24 2.46
C LEU A 93 5.43 0.87 1.82
N LYS A 94 5.63 1.94 1.06
CA LYS A 94 4.63 2.44 0.11
C LYS A 94 5.01 1.91 -1.27
N TYR A 95 4.06 1.31 -1.97
CA TYR A 95 4.26 0.93 -3.36
C TYR A 95 4.04 2.13 -4.28
N MET A 96 4.86 2.22 -5.32
CA MET A 96 4.57 3.13 -6.43
C MET A 96 3.34 2.63 -7.20
N PRO A 97 2.61 3.51 -7.92
CA PRO A 97 1.42 3.10 -8.65
C PRO A 97 1.69 1.96 -9.64
N ASP A 98 2.87 1.92 -10.26
CA ASP A 98 3.25 0.87 -11.21
C ASP A 98 3.46 -0.49 -10.53
N GLU A 99 4.13 -0.50 -9.37
CA GLU A 99 4.34 -1.67 -8.52
C GLU A 99 3.03 -2.17 -7.92
N ALA A 100 2.18 -1.25 -7.49
CA ALA A 100 0.87 -1.53 -6.93
C ALA A 100 -0.02 -2.28 -7.93
N ARG A 101 0.01 -1.92 -9.22
CA ARG A 101 -0.69 -2.66 -10.28
C ARG A 101 -0.22 -4.11 -10.36
N MET A 102 1.09 -4.33 -10.37
CA MET A 102 1.66 -5.69 -10.43
C MET A 102 1.29 -6.51 -9.20
N ALA A 103 1.38 -5.92 -8.01
CA ALA A 103 0.98 -6.58 -6.77
C ALA A 103 -0.52 -6.93 -6.77
N LEU A 104 -1.39 -5.99 -7.16
CA LEU A 104 -2.83 -6.19 -7.24
C LEU A 104 -3.21 -7.30 -8.23
N VAL A 105 -2.63 -7.31 -9.43
CA VAL A 105 -2.88 -8.36 -10.44
C VAL A 105 -2.56 -9.75 -9.88
N MET A 106 -1.44 -9.90 -9.17
CA MET A 106 -1.09 -11.17 -8.52
C MET A 106 -2.07 -11.56 -7.41
N ILE A 107 -2.43 -10.60 -6.55
CA ILE A 107 -3.42 -10.80 -5.47
C ILE A 107 -4.74 -11.28 -6.04
N ILE A 108 -5.25 -10.62 -7.08
CA ILE A 108 -6.55 -10.92 -7.69
C ILE A 108 -6.53 -12.28 -8.39
N SER A 109 -5.44 -12.64 -9.05
CA SER A 109 -5.26 -13.97 -9.64
C SER A 109 -5.33 -15.08 -8.57
N SER A 110 -4.67 -14.88 -7.43
CA SER A 110 -4.70 -15.82 -6.30
C SER A 110 -6.09 -15.90 -5.64
N LEU A 111 -6.81 -14.78 -5.54
CA LEU A 111 -8.16 -14.77 -4.96
C LEU A 111 -9.21 -15.40 -5.89
N LYS A 112 -9.14 -15.14 -7.21
CA LYS A 112 -10.05 -15.77 -8.20
C LYS A 112 -9.90 -17.29 -8.23
N THR A 113 -8.68 -17.79 -8.11
CA THR A 113 -8.42 -19.25 -8.06
C THR A 113 -8.97 -19.88 -6.77
N LYS A 114 -8.85 -19.20 -5.63
CA LYS A 114 -9.45 -19.64 -4.35
C LYS A 114 -10.98 -19.59 -4.32
N ILE A 115 -11.60 -18.62 -5.01
CA ILE A 115 -13.07 -18.51 -5.10
C ILE A 115 -13.65 -19.62 -6.00
N SER A 116 -12.98 -19.94 -7.12
CA SER A 116 -13.38 -21.02 -8.04
C SER A 116 -13.37 -22.42 -7.41
N THR A 117 -12.53 -22.64 -6.39
CA THR A 117 -12.53 -23.91 -5.65
C THR A 117 -13.58 -23.94 -4.52
N LYS A 118 -13.93 -22.78 -3.95
CA LYS A 118 -14.93 -22.67 -2.88
C LYS A 118 -16.38 -22.73 -3.39
N SER A 119 -16.65 -22.30 -4.63
CA SER A 119 -17.98 -22.42 -5.27
C SER A 119 -18.38 -23.85 -5.62
N ARG A 120 -17.52 -24.85 -5.39
CA ARG A 120 -17.86 -26.27 -5.49
C ARG A 120 -18.33 -26.89 -4.16
N PHE A 121 -18.26 -26.15 -3.04
CA PHE A 121 -18.52 -26.67 -1.70
C PHE A 121 -19.21 -25.62 -0.82
N SER A 122 -20.49 -25.36 -1.04
CA SER A 122 -21.49 -24.96 -0.01
C SER A 122 -22.81 -24.51 -0.67
N ASN A 123 -23.70 -25.48 -0.89
CA ASN A 123 -25.14 -25.24 -0.80
C ASN A 123 -25.55 -25.52 0.65
N CYS A 124 -25.57 -24.51 1.51
CA CYS A 124 -26.52 -24.38 2.64
C CYS A 124 -26.17 -23.16 3.52
N ASP A 125 -27.22 -22.37 3.73
CA ASP A 125 -27.50 -21.49 4.87
C ASP A 125 -26.82 -20.12 4.98
N GLY A 126 -27.67 -19.09 4.89
CA GLY A 126 -27.64 -17.99 5.86
C GLY A 126 -27.18 -16.63 5.32
N MET A 127 -28.12 -15.86 4.80
CA MET A 127 -27.98 -14.42 4.51
C MET A 127 -27.62 -13.63 5.78
N ASN A 128 -26.53 -12.86 5.71
CA ASN A 128 -26.50 -11.49 6.25
C ASN A 128 -25.57 -10.60 5.43
N LYS A 129 -26.21 -9.94 4.47
CA LYS A 129 -25.98 -8.59 3.95
C LYS A 129 -24.52 -8.15 3.78
N ILE A 130 -24.00 -8.52 2.62
CA ILE A 130 -22.90 -7.88 1.91
C ILE A 130 -23.36 -6.48 1.48
N GLU A 131 -22.90 -5.45 2.18
CA GLU A 131 -22.91 -4.06 1.70
C GLU A 131 -21.47 -3.51 1.74
N SER A 132 -20.56 -4.15 1.01
CA SER A 132 -19.23 -3.57 0.72
C SER A 132 -18.54 -4.11 -0.54
N GLU A 133 -19.18 -4.97 -1.34
CA GLU A 133 -18.61 -5.53 -2.58
C GLU A 133 -18.57 -4.52 -3.75
N GLY A 134 -19.34 -3.42 -3.67
CA GLY A 134 -19.45 -2.45 -4.75
C GLY A 134 -18.25 -1.50 -4.93
N SER A 135 -17.29 -1.43 -4.00
CA SER A 135 -16.14 -0.51 -4.16
C SER A 135 -15.01 -1.13 -4.96
N TRP A 136 -14.73 -2.43 -4.75
CA TRP A 136 -13.63 -3.12 -5.41
C TRP A 136 -13.93 -3.44 -6.86
N GLU A 137 -15.15 -3.85 -7.21
CA GLU A 137 -15.54 -4.07 -8.61
C GLU A 137 -15.64 -2.75 -9.40
N LYS A 138 -16.08 -1.66 -8.77
CA LYS A 138 -16.09 -0.32 -9.41
C LYS A 138 -14.68 0.22 -9.62
N LEU A 139 -13.78 0.05 -8.66
CA LEU A 139 -12.37 0.44 -8.80
C LEU A 139 -11.66 -0.42 -9.83
N MET A 140 -11.89 -1.74 -9.84
CA MET A 140 -11.37 -2.66 -10.85
C MET A 140 -11.93 -2.38 -12.24
N GLY A 141 -13.23 -2.05 -12.34
CA GLY A 141 -13.88 -1.67 -13.58
C GLY A 141 -13.36 -0.35 -14.15
N GLN A 142 -13.19 0.68 -13.32
CA GLN A 142 -12.56 1.93 -13.73
C GLN A 142 -11.10 1.74 -14.14
N PHE A 143 -10.33 0.90 -13.44
CA PHE A 143 -8.93 0.63 -13.79
C PHE A 143 -8.79 -0.19 -15.09
N TYR A 144 -9.63 -1.21 -15.30
CA TYR A 144 -9.63 -2.00 -16.53
C TYR A 144 -10.10 -1.17 -17.73
N ALA A 145 -11.09 -0.29 -17.57
CA ALA A 145 -11.52 0.63 -18.62
C ALA A 145 -10.40 1.59 -19.02
N LEU A 146 -9.70 2.19 -18.05
CA LEU A 146 -8.58 3.10 -18.32
C LEU A 146 -7.37 2.39 -18.95
N CYS A 147 -7.10 1.14 -18.56
CA CYS A 147 -6.06 0.32 -19.18
C CYS A 147 -6.42 -0.08 -20.63
N CYS A 148 -7.70 -0.25 -20.95
CA CYS A 148 -8.14 -0.54 -22.32
C CYS A 148 -8.03 0.71 -23.20
N GLU A 149 -8.40 1.88 -22.67
CA GLU A 149 -8.38 3.16 -23.38
C GLU A 149 -6.94 3.60 -23.73
N LEU A 150 -5.97 3.41 -22.82
CA LEU A 150 -4.55 3.70 -23.06
C LEU A 150 -3.86 2.76 -24.06
N VAL A 151 -4.37 1.53 -24.24
CA VAL A 151 -3.81 0.58 -25.22
C VAL A 151 -4.31 0.88 -26.64
N VAL A 152 -5.50 1.49 -26.77
CA VAL A 152 -6.06 1.91 -28.07
C VAL A 152 -5.46 3.23 -28.56
N GLU A 153 -5.04 4.12 -27.66
CA GLU A 153 -4.54 5.46 -28.01
C GLU A 153 -3.05 5.51 -28.45
N GLN A 154 -2.38 4.35 -28.49
CA GLN A 154 -1.03 4.20 -29.07
C GLN A 154 -0.99 3.39 -30.39
N SER A 155 -2.15 3.16 -31.01
CA SER A 155 -2.29 2.46 -32.30
C SER A 155 -2.93 3.32 -33.37
#